data_AF-A0A2N4YES1-F1
#
_entry.id   AF-A0A2N4YES1-F1
#
_cell.length_a   1.000
_cell.length_b   1.000
_cell.length_c   1.000
_cell.angle_alpha   90.00
_cell.angle_beta   90.00
_cell.angle_gamma   90.00
#
_symmetry.space_group_name_H-M   'P 1'
#
loop_
_entity.id
_entity.type
_entity.pdbx_description
1 polymer ?
#
loop_
_entity_poly.entity_id
_entity_poly.type
_entity_poly.pdbx_seq_one_letter_code
_entity_poly.pdbx_strand_id
1 'polypeptide(L)'
;MNMIEAVKAVFSNYATFSGRARRSEYWWFVLFNIIVSVVLALVMGGNSIVNSLWSLAVLLPSLAAGARRLHDIDRTGWWLLIGFIPVIGLIVLIVFLASKGTPGPNRFGSDPLAA
;
A
#
# COMPACT_ATOMS: atom_id res chain seq x y z
N MET A 1 3.95 14.90 2.80
CA MET A 1 4.34 13.55 3.25
C MET A 1 5.63 13.16 2.56
N ASN A 2 6.68 13.02 3.35
CA ASN A 2 7.97 12.51 2.92
C ASN A 2 8.00 10.98 3.02
N MET A 3 8.96 10.34 2.35
CA MET A 3 9.08 8.88 2.34
C MET A 3 9.17 8.27 3.74
N ILE A 4 9.96 8.87 4.64
CA ILE A 4 10.13 8.39 6.02
C ILE A 4 8.82 8.47 6.80
N GLU A 5 8.03 9.53 6.60
CA GLU A 5 6.72 9.69 7.24
C GLU A 5 5.73 8.64 6.75
N ALA A 6 5.74 8.35 5.45
CA ALA A 6 4.91 7.31 4.85
C ALA A 6 5.25 5.92 5.41
N VAL A 7 6.54 5.59 5.46
CA VAL A 7 7.00 4.32 6.02
C VAL A 7 6.61 4.19 7.50
N LYS A 8 6.85 5.24 8.31
CA LYS A 8 6.42 5.26 9.71
C LYS A 8 4.91 5.09 9.87
N ALA A 9 4.11 5.77 9.05
CA ALA A 9 2.65 5.68 9.09
C ALA A 9 2.13 4.28 8.72
N VAL A 10 2.77 3.60 7.77
CA VAL A 10 2.40 2.24 7.37
C VAL A 10 2.81 1.22 8.45
N PHE A 11 4.01 1.35 9.02
CA PHE A 11 4.46 0.46 10.09
C PHE A 11 3.75 0.72 11.43
N SER A 12 3.31 1.95 11.73
CA SER A 12 2.47 2.22 12.91
C SER A 12 1.06 1.65 12.75
N ASN A 13 0.57 1.52 11.52
CA ASN A 13 -0.70 0.91 11.17
C ASN A 13 -0.50 -0.47 10.50
N TYR A 14 0.39 -1.29 11.08
CA TYR A 14 0.91 -2.52 10.48
C TYR A 14 -0.18 -3.49 10.00
N ALA A 15 -1.21 -3.71 10.81
CA ALA A 15 -2.34 -4.60 10.50
C ALA A 15 -3.70 -3.89 10.65
N THR A 16 -3.71 -2.56 10.54
CA THR A 16 -4.92 -1.76 10.67
C THR A 16 -5.54 -1.56 9.29
N PHE A 17 -6.64 -2.26 9.02
CA PHE A 17 -7.38 -2.18 7.76
C PHE A 17 -8.45 -1.07 7.76
N SER A 18 -8.74 -0.46 8.91
CA SER A 18 -9.71 0.63 9.02
C SER A 18 -9.08 1.98 8.67
N GLY A 19 -9.94 2.93 8.26
CA GLY A 19 -9.51 4.27 7.89
C GLY A 19 -9.11 4.41 6.43
N ARG A 20 -8.49 5.55 6.11
CA ARG A 20 -8.14 5.99 4.75
C ARG A 20 -6.66 6.33 4.67
N ALA A 21 -6.04 6.00 3.54
CA ALA A 21 -4.63 6.30 3.28
C ALA A 21 -4.50 7.33 2.14
N ARG A 22 -3.60 8.31 2.34
CA ARG A 22 -3.26 9.29 1.29
C ARG A 22 -2.58 8.59 0.12
N ARG A 23 -2.72 9.14 -1.08
CA ARG A 23 -1.99 8.68 -2.29
C ARG A 23 -0.49 8.59 -2.06
N SER A 24 0.09 9.65 -1.52
CA SER A 24 1.52 9.75 -1.28
C SER A 24 2.01 8.75 -0.23
N GLU A 25 1.21 8.46 0.81
CA GLU A 25 1.52 7.40 1.80
C GLU A 25 1.71 6.05 1.12
N TYR A 26 0.77 5.66 0.26
CA TYR A 26 0.82 4.39 -0.46
C TYR A 26 1.99 4.32 -1.44
N TRP A 27 2.15 5.32 -2.32
CA TRP A 27 3.17 5.28 -3.36
C TRP A 27 4.61 5.41 -2.83
N TRP A 28 4.83 6.16 -1.74
CA TRP A 28 6.13 6.16 -1.08
C TRP A 28 6.45 4.81 -0.43
N PHE A 29 5.46 4.13 0.15
CA PHE A 29 5.66 2.79 0.69
C PHE A 29 5.96 1.76 -0.40
N VAL A 30 5.28 1.84 -1.56
CA VAL A 30 5.59 1.01 -2.73
C VAL A 30 7.03 1.26 -3.19
N LEU A 31 7.44 2.53 -3.33
CA LEU A 31 8.80 2.87 -3.72
C LEU A 31 9.84 2.36 -2.71
N PHE A 32 9.57 2.49 -1.41
CA PHE A 32 10.43 1.94 -0.36
C PHE A 32 10.61 0.42 -0.51
N ASN A 33 9.55 -0.33 -0.76
CA ASN A 33 9.63 -1.78 -0.99
C ASN A 33 10.45 -2.13 -2.25
N ILE A 34 10.32 -1.35 -3.32
CA ILE A 34 11.14 -1.52 -4.54
C ILE A 34 12.61 -1.30 -4.23
N ILE A 35 12.96 -0.22 -3.51
CA ILE A 35 14.34 0.08 -3.12
C ILE A 35 14.91 -1.04 -2.26
N VAL A 36 14.18 -1.50 -1.23
CA VAL A 36 14.64 -2.61 -0.38
C VAL A 36 14.83 -3.89 -1.20
N SER A 37 13.91 -4.20 -2.12
CA SER A 37 14.03 -5.37 -2.99
C SER A 37 15.29 -5.30 -3.88
N VAL A 38 15.61 -4.13 -4.43
CA VAL A 38 16.83 -3.95 -5.25
C VAL A 38 18.10 -4.08 -4.39
N VAL A 39 18.11 -3.47 -3.19
CA VAL A 39 19.25 -3.57 -2.26
C VAL A 39 19.47 -5.02 -1.83
N LEU A 40 18.40 -5.74 -1.48
CA LEU A 40 18.49 -7.17 -1.12
C LEU A 40 19.02 -8.02 -2.29
N ALA A 41 18.60 -7.73 -3.53
CA ALA A 41 19.10 -8.43 -4.71
C ALA A 41 20.60 -8.19 -4.93
N LEU A 42 21.07 -6.95 -4.79
CA LEU A 42 22.47 -6.58 -5.04
C LEU A 42 23.42 -7.03 -3.92
N VAL A 43 23.03 -6.86 -2.66
CA VAL A 43 23.91 -7.11 -1.50
C VAL A 43 23.87 -8.57 -1.08
N MET A 44 22.69 -9.18 -1.05
CA MET A 44 22.49 -10.56 -0.60
C MET A 44 22.46 -11.56 -1.76
N GLY A 45 22.74 -11.11 -2.99
CA GLY A 45 22.82 -11.96 -4.18
C GLY A 45 21.55 -12.76 -4.48
N GLY A 46 20.39 -12.28 -4.03
CA GLY A 46 19.14 -13.02 -4.17
C GLY A 46 18.97 -14.19 -3.20
N ASN A 47 19.63 -14.18 -2.03
CA ASN A 47 19.39 -15.17 -0.97
C ASN A 47 17.88 -15.30 -0.71
N SER A 48 17.33 -16.47 -1.03
CA SER A 48 15.89 -16.72 -1.04
C SER A 48 15.28 -16.59 0.35
N ILE A 49 16.00 -17.01 1.40
CA ILE A 49 15.50 -16.97 2.78
C ILE A 49 15.28 -15.53 3.24
N VAL A 50 16.26 -14.64 3.03
CA VAL A 50 16.16 -13.23 3.44
C VAL A 50 15.05 -12.52 2.66
N ASN A 51 14.94 -12.78 1.35
CA ASN A 51 13.88 -12.21 0.52
C ASN A 51 12.49 -12.72 0.95
N SER A 52 12.36 -14.00 1.29
CA SER A 52 11.10 -14.57 1.80
C SER A 52 10.71 -13.97 3.15
N LEU A 53 11.64 -13.82 4.09
CA LEU A 53 11.37 -13.20 5.39
C LEU A 53 10.94 -11.74 5.24
N TRP A 54 11.60 -10.98 4.36
CA TRP A 54 11.21 -9.62 4.05
C TRP A 54 9.80 -9.56 3.46
N SER A 55 9.51 -10.39 2.45
CA SER A 55 8.19 -10.48 1.80
C SER A 55 7.08 -10.75 2.83
N LEU A 56 7.31 -11.69 3.75
CA LEU A 56 6.36 -11.98 4.82
C LEU A 56 6.18 -10.80 5.79
N ALA A 57 7.27 -10.12 6.15
CA ALA A 57 7.22 -8.97 7.04
C ALA A 57 6.46 -7.78 6.44
N VAL A 58 6.51 -7.59 5.12
CA VAL A 58 5.80 -6.49 4.43
C VAL A 58 4.42 -6.89 3.89
N LEU A 59 4.06 -8.18 3.92
CA LEU A 59 2.80 -8.67 3.36
C LEU A 59 1.58 -8.01 4.02
N LEU A 60 1.48 -8.10 5.35
CA LEU A 60 0.38 -7.51 6.11
C LEU A 60 0.27 -5.99 5.94
N PRO A 61 1.34 -5.19 6.13
CA PRO A 61 1.25 -3.75 5.94
C PRO A 61 0.95 -3.36 4.49
N SER A 62 1.39 -4.14 3.49
CA SER A 62 1.04 -3.89 2.08
C SER A 62 -0.44 -4.09 1.83
N LEU A 63 -1.03 -5.16 2.36
CA LEU A 63 -2.47 -5.41 2.28
C LEU A 63 -3.27 -4.35 3.04
N ALA A 64 -2.83 -3.97 4.24
CA ALA A 64 -3.48 -2.95 5.06
C ALA A 64 -3.44 -1.57 4.38
N ALA A 65 -2.28 -1.16 3.85
CA ALA A 65 -2.13 0.09 3.12
C ALA A 65 -2.96 0.09 1.82
N GLY A 66 -2.98 -1.02 1.08
CA GLY A 66 -3.80 -1.19 -0.12
C GLY A 66 -5.29 -1.09 0.18
N ALA A 67 -5.77 -1.71 1.26
CA ALA A 67 -7.17 -1.64 1.68
C ALA A 67 -7.56 -0.21 2.09
N ARG A 68 -6.75 0.45 2.94
CA ARG A 68 -6.96 1.86 3.33
C ARG A 68 -6.93 2.81 2.13
N ARG A 69 -6.14 2.49 1.10
CA ARG A 69 -6.10 3.27 -0.14
C ARG A 69 -7.35 3.09 -0.99
N LEU A 70 -7.89 1.87 -1.07
CA LEU A 70 -9.18 1.61 -1.72
C LEU A 70 -10.35 2.26 -0.95
N HIS A 71 -10.29 2.25 0.37
CA HIS A 71 -11.25 2.96 1.22
C HIS A 71 -11.27 4.46 0.94
N ASP A 72 -10.13 5.06 0.56
CA ASP A 72 -10.07 6.48 0.19
C ASP A 72 -10.88 6.83 -1.06
N ILE A 73 -11.13 5.86 -1.94
CA ILE A 73 -11.99 6.01 -3.13
C ILE A 73 -13.39 5.37 -2.94
N ASP A 74 -13.80 5.16 -1.68
CA ASP A 74 -15.07 4.54 -1.27
C ASP A 74 -15.29 3.11 -1.80
N ARG A 75 -14.19 2.37 -2.03
CA ARG A 75 -14.19 0.95 -2.44
C ARG A 75 -13.76 0.06 -1.28
N THR A 76 -14.35 -1.13 -1.14
CA THR A 76 -13.95 -2.11 -0.11
C THR A 76 -12.55 -2.68 -0.36
N GLY A 77 -11.82 -3.04 0.70
CA GLY A 77 -10.50 -3.70 0.58
C GLY A 77 -10.48 -4.99 -0.25
N TRP A 78 -11.62 -5.69 -0.39
CA TRP A 78 -11.77 -6.87 -1.25
C TRP A 78 -11.43 -6.63 -2.72
N TRP A 79 -11.47 -5.38 -3.20
CA TRP A 79 -11.02 -5.06 -4.55
C TRP A 79 -9.54 -5.37 -4.77
N LEU A 80 -8.74 -5.60 -3.73
CA LEU A 80 -7.37 -6.11 -3.89
C LEU A 80 -7.30 -7.46 -4.61
N LEU A 81 -8.33 -8.31 -4.44
CA LEU A 81 -8.35 -9.65 -5.05
C LEU A 81 -8.40 -9.61 -6.57
N ILE A 82 -8.84 -8.51 -7.20
CA ILE A 82 -8.81 -8.41 -8.66
C ILE A 82 -7.38 -8.50 -9.20
N GLY A 83 -6.36 -8.22 -8.37
CA GLY A 83 -4.96 -8.41 -8.73
C GLY A 83 -4.59 -9.86 -9.09
N PHE A 84 -5.41 -10.85 -8.71
CA PHE A 84 -5.25 -12.23 -9.16
C PHE A 84 -5.65 -12.45 -10.63
N ILE A 85 -6.37 -11.51 -11.23
CA ILE A 85 -6.67 -11.52 -12.67
C ILE A 85 -5.49 -10.85 -13.39
N PRO A 86 -4.72 -11.60 -14.20
CA PRO A 86 -3.53 -11.07 -14.86
C PRO A 86 -3.90 -9.95 -15.84
N VAL A 87 -2.99 -8.99 -15.98
CA VAL A 87 -3.08 -7.83 -16.88
C VAL A 87 -4.25 -6.88 -16.55
N ILE A 88 -5.49 -7.29 -16.77
CA ILE A 88 -6.68 -6.44 -16.58
C ILE A 88 -6.86 -6.07 -15.12
N GLY A 89 -6.77 -7.05 -14.22
CA GLY A 89 -6.90 -6.83 -12.79
C GLY A 89 -5.81 -5.89 -12.26
N LEU A 90 -4.57 -6.11 -12.68
CA LEU A 90 -3.44 -5.24 -12.37
C LEU A 90 -3.69 -3.79 -12.82
N ILE A 91 -4.11 -3.59 -14.07
CA ILE A 91 -4.38 -2.25 -14.62
C ILE A 91 -5.47 -1.55 -13.80
N VAL A 92 -6.60 -2.23 -13.54
CA VAL A 92 -7.69 -1.67 -12.73
C VAL A 92 -7.21 -1.30 -11.33
N LEU A 93 -6.42 -2.15 -10.70
CA LEU A 93 -5.88 -1.93 -9.36
C LEU A 93 -4.95 -0.71 -9.33
N ILE A 94 -4.04 -0.59 -10.31
CA ILE A 94 -3.15 0.56 -10.43
C ILE A 94 -3.96 1.86 -10.60
N VAL A 95 -4.98 1.85 -11.46
CA VAL A 95 -5.88 2.99 -11.67
C VAL A 95 -6.56 3.36 -10.35
N PHE A 96 -7.09 2.41 -9.61
CA PHE A 96 -7.75 2.66 -8.32
C PHE A 96 -6.78 3.25 -7.29
N LEU A 97 -5.60 2.65 -7.14
CA LEU A 97 -4.59 3.10 -6.18
C LEU A 97 -4.03 4.48 -6.53
N ALA A 98 -4.00 4.85 -7.81
CA ALA A 98 -3.62 6.17 -8.30
C ALA A 98 -4.76 7.21 -8.29
N SER A 99 -6.02 6.80 -8.16
CA SER A 99 -7.22 7.66 -8.37
C SER A 99 -7.50 8.70 -7.29
N LYS A 100 -8.29 9.73 -7.64
CA LYS A 100 -8.92 10.74 -6.76
C LYS A 100 -9.41 10.19 -5.41
N GLY A 101 -8.86 10.53 -4.24
CA GLY A 101 -9.61 10.30 -2.99
C GLY A 101 -10.97 11.01 -3.00
N THR A 102 -12.00 10.44 -2.37
CA THR A 102 -13.31 11.10 -2.25
C THR A 102 -13.19 12.35 -1.39
N PRO A 103 -13.66 13.53 -1.84
CA PRO A 103 -13.59 14.75 -1.05
C PRO A 103 -14.53 14.66 0.16
N GLY A 104 -14.05 15.08 1.33
CA GLY A 104 -14.84 15.06 2.56
C GLY A 104 -14.94 13.66 3.19
N PRO A 105 -15.83 13.47 4.20
CA PRO A 105 -15.98 12.19 4.86
C PRO A 105 -16.62 11.15 3.93
N ASN A 106 -16.18 9.89 4.05
CA ASN A 106 -16.80 8.75 3.40
C ASN A 106 -17.11 7.65 4.43
N ARG A 107 -17.62 6.49 3.99
CA ARG A 107 -18.02 5.40 4.90
C ARG A 107 -16.87 4.83 5.75
N PHE A 108 -15.63 5.14 5.40
CA PHE A 108 -14.41 4.66 6.06
C PHE A 108 -13.71 5.73 6.90
N GLY A 109 -14.22 6.96 6.96
CA GLY A 109 -13.73 8.02 7.83
C GLY A 109 -13.58 9.39 7.16
N SER A 110 -13.04 10.34 7.92
CA SER A 110 -12.76 11.71 7.47
C SER A 110 -11.72 11.76 6.37
N ASP A 111 -11.73 12.84 5.58
CA ASP A 111 -10.75 13.05 4.52
C ASP A 111 -9.34 13.08 5.10
N PRO A 112 -8.44 12.18 4.66
CA PRO A 112 -7.09 12.16 5.19
C PRO A 112 -6.33 13.44 4.86
N LEU A 113 -6.72 14.25 3.87
CA LEU A 113 -6.09 15.55 3.56
C LEU A 113 -6.60 16.71 4.42
N ALA A 114 -7.70 16.53 5.15
CA ALA A 114 -8.25 17.55 6.05
C ALA A 114 -7.59 17.57 7.45
N ALA A 115 -6.65 16.66 7.71
CA ALA A 115 -5.89 16.52 8.95
C ALA A 115 -4.42 16.94 8.81
#